data_AF-A0A2V8SE74-F1
#
_entry.id   AF-A0A2V8SE74-F1
#
_cell.length_a   1.000
_cell.length_b   1.000
_cell.length_c   1.000
_cell.angle_alpha   90.00
_cell.angle_beta   90.00
_cell.angle_gamma   90.00
#
_symmetry.space_group_name_H-M   'P 1'
#
loop_
_entity.id
_entity.type
_entity.pdbx_description
1 polymer ?
#
loop_
_entity_poly.entity_id
_entity_poly.type
_entity_poly.pdbx_seq_one_letter_code
_entity_poly.pdbx_strand_id
1 'polypeptide(L)'
;AWRRRFAAGGVAVLLRDAPRPGRPRRIDPARLEAILRATRLTVPHAASHWSVRGMAAAHGVSPATVQRLWKAHGLKPHLVEAFEPDPTPVPL
;
A
#
# COMPACT_ATOMS: atom_id res chain seq x y z
N ALA A 1 30.03 14.56 8.46
CA ALA A 1 30.58 15.74 9.17
C ALA A 1 30.43 16.99 8.30
N TRP A 2 29.98 18.11 8.87
CA TRP A 2 29.66 19.36 8.14
C TRP A 2 30.87 19.97 7.38
N ARG A 3 32.09 19.82 7.91
CA ARG A 3 33.34 20.28 7.26
C ARG A 3 33.56 19.67 5.87
N ARG A 4 33.28 18.38 5.70
CA ARG A 4 33.36 17.70 4.38
C ARG A 4 32.32 18.22 3.38
N ARG A 5 31.13 18.59 3.87
CA ARG A 5 30.07 19.17 3.03
C ARG A 5 30.40 20.60 2.61
N PHE A 6 30.98 21.37 3.51
CA PHE A 6 31.46 22.72 3.23
C PHE A 6 32.58 22.71 2.18
N ALA A 7 33.55 21.80 2.30
CA ALA A 7 34.61 21.66 1.30
C ALA A 7 34.09 21.31 -0.10
N ALA A 8 32.95 20.62 -0.22
CA ALA A 8 32.38 20.19 -1.49
C ALA A 8 31.44 21.21 -2.17
N GLY A 9 30.90 22.20 -1.45
CA GLY A 9 29.95 23.15 -2.04
C GLY A 9 29.71 24.45 -1.27
N GLY A 10 30.64 24.81 -0.39
CA GLY A 10 30.67 26.10 0.29
C GLY A 10 29.41 26.40 1.12
N VAL A 11 29.08 27.69 1.23
CA VAL A 11 27.95 28.19 2.02
C VAL A 11 26.61 27.69 1.47
N ALA A 12 26.49 27.48 0.16
CA ALA A 12 25.25 27.01 -0.47
C ALA A 12 24.77 25.63 0.04
N VAL A 13 25.71 24.76 0.42
CA VAL A 13 25.41 23.42 0.96
C VAL A 13 24.99 23.46 2.43
N LEU A 14 25.34 24.52 3.17
CA LEU A 14 24.91 24.75 4.55
C LEU A 14 23.49 25.30 4.62
N LEU A 15 23.06 26.07 3.62
CA LEU A 15 21.70 26.60 3.52
C LEU A 15 20.67 25.52 3.14
N ARG A 16 21.11 24.35 2.67
CA ARG A 16 20.24 23.21 2.38
C ARG A 16 20.27 22.19 3.51
N ASP A 17 19.13 22.04 4.17
CA ASP A 17 18.88 20.92 5.06
C ASP A 17 19.12 19.60 4.31
N ALA A 18 19.93 18.72 4.91
CA ALA A 18 20.07 17.38 4.37
C ALA A 18 18.74 16.65 4.52
N PRO A 19 18.29 15.87 3.53
CA PRO A 19 17.14 15.00 3.68
C PRO A 19 17.35 14.14 4.92
N ARG A 20 16.56 14.38 5.98
CA ARG A 20 16.70 13.67 7.24
C ARG A 20 16.33 12.21 6.95
N PRO A 21 17.24 11.24 7.11
CA PRO A 21 16.91 9.84 6.86
C PRO A 21 15.99 9.37 7.98
N GLY A 22 14.69 9.61 7.84
CA GLY A 22 13.69 8.93 8.64
C GLY A 22 13.70 7.45 8.29
N ARG A 23 13.58 6.58 9.28
CA ARG A 23 13.53 5.12 9.08
C ARG A 23 12.36 4.81 8.13
N PRO A 24 12.59 4.26 6.92
CA PRO A 24 11.48 3.81 6.09
C PRO A 24 10.74 2.73 6.86
N ARG A 25 9.42 2.86 6.98
CA ARG A 25 8.57 1.83 7.62
C ARG A 25 8.72 0.56 6.78
N ARG A 26 9.45 -0.43 7.31
CA ARG A 26 9.64 -1.72 6.67
C ARG A 26 8.36 -2.52 6.84
N ILE A 27 7.45 -2.42 5.88
CA ILE A 27 6.50 -3.49 5.63
C ILE A 27 7.25 -4.50 4.76
N ASP A 28 7.15 -5.78 5.09
CA ASP A 28 7.74 -6.85 4.31
C ASP A 28 7.25 -6.77 2.85
N PRO A 29 8.14 -6.65 1.84
CA PRO A 29 7.77 -6.63 0.43
C PRO A 29 6.90 -7.82 0.03
N ALA A 30 7.13 -9.01 0.62
CA ALA A 30 6.33 -10.19 0.35
C ALA A 30 4.87 -10.02 0.83
N ARG A 31 4.69 -9.36 1.97
CA ARG A 31 3.35 -9.04 2.49
C ARG A 31 2.66 -7.98 1.63
N LEU A 32 3.43 -7.05 1.09
CA LEU A 32 2.94 -6.02 0.17
C LEU A 32 2.39 -6.66 -1.12
N GLU A 33 3.17 -7.55 -1.73
CA GLU A 33 2.79 -8.30 -2.94
C GLU A 33 1.56 -9.19 -2.69
N ALA A 34 1.49 -9.85 -1.53
CA ALA A 34 0.32 -10.64 -1.14
C ALA A 34 -0.96 -9.80 -1.08
N ILE A 35 -0.90 -8.59 -0.52
CA ILE A 35 -2.05 -7.67 -0.48
C ILE A 35 -2.45 -7.21 -1.89
N LEU A 36 -1.48 -6.87 -2.74
CA LEU A 36 -1.76 -6.46 -4.13
C LEU A 36 -2.43 -7.59 -4.92
N ARG A 37 -1.93 -8.82 -4.80
CA ARG A 37 -2.52 -10.01 -5.44
C ARG A 37 -3.91 -10.31 -4.90
N ALA A 38 -4.09 -10.31 -3.57
CA ALA A 38 -5.39 -10.54 -2.96
C ALA A 38 -6.41 -9.47 -3.40
N THR A 39 -6.02 -8.20 -3.48
CA THR A 39 -6.90 -7.11 -3.95
C THR A 39 -7.42 -7.35 -5.36
N ARG A 40 -6.64 -8.01 -6.24
CA ARG A 40 -7.01 -8.24 -7.66
C ARG A 40 -7.71 -9.58 -7.91
N LEU A 41 -7.35 -10.61 -7.16
CA LEU A 41 -7.73 -11.99 -7.45
C LEU A 41 -8.82 -12.53 -6.53
N THR A 42 -9.15 -11.81 -5.45
CA THR A 42 -10.09 -12.30 -4.44
C THR A 42 -11.14 -11.26 -4.14
N VAL A 43 -12.30 -11.74 -3.73
CA VAL A 43 -13.43 -10.94 -3.27
C VAL A 43 -13.81 -11.46 -1.88
N PRO A 44 -14.01 -10.61 -0.87
CA PRO A 44 -14.39 -11.07 0.46
C PRO A 44 -15.77 -11.75 0.44
N HIS A 45 -15.93 -12.82 1.24
CA HIS A 45 -17.14 -13.68 1.26
C HIS A 45 -18.48 -12.92 1.40
N ALA A 46 -18.48 -11.73 2.00
CA ALA A 46 -19.69 -10.96 2.29
C ALA A 46 -19.74 -9.58 1.61
N ALA A 47 -18.86 -9.30 0.64
CA ALA A 47 -18.87 -8.02 -0.06
C ALA A 47 -18.29 -8.13 -1.46
N SER A 48 -18.89 -7.43 -2.43
CA SER A 48 -18.45 -7.42 -3.83
C SER A 48 -17.05 -6.83 -4.03
N HIS A 49 -16.54 -6.06 -3.07
CA HIS A 49 -15.22 -5.44 -3.13
C HIS A 49 -14.50 -5.52 -1.79
N TRP A 50 -13.16 -5.57 -1.84
CA TRP A 50 -12.36 -5.40 -0.64
C TRP A 50 -12.51 -4.00 -0.05
N SER A 51 -12.98 -3.94 1.19
CA SER A 51 -12.78 -2.75 2.01
C SER A 51 -11.34 -2.71 2.52
N VAL A 52 -10.82 -1.49 2.73
CA VAL A 52 -9.51 -1.28 3.35
C VAL A 52 -9.38 -2.05 4.66
N ARG A 53 -10.44 -2.04 5.49
CA ARG A 53 -10.45 -2.68 6.80
C ARG A 53 -10.48 -4.20 6.69
N GLY A 54 -11.24 -4.75 5.74
CA GLY A 54 -11.27 -6.19 5.49
C GLY A 54 -9.93 -6.73 5.03
N MET A 55 -9.29 -6.04 4.08
CA MET A 55 -7.95 -6.39 3.59
C MET A 55 -6.89 -6.29 4.69
N ALA A 56 -7.00 -5.25 5.53
CA ALA A 56 -6.12 -5.07 6.67
C ALA A 56 -6.25 -6.19 7.70
N ALA A 57 -7.48 -6.61 8.03
CA ALA A 57 -7.74 -7.72 8.93
C ALA A 57 -7.24 -9.06 8.37
N ALA A 58 -7.49 -9.33 7.08
CA ALA A 58 -7.08 -10.56 6.41
C ALA A 58 -5.55 -10.75 6.38
N HIS A 59 -4.79 -9.67 6.24
CA HIS A 59 -3.32 -9.70 6.14
C HIS A 59 -2.59 -9.23 7.40
N GLY A 60 -3.30 -8.95 8.50
CA GLY A 60 -2.71 -8.52 9.77
C GLY A 60 -1.89 -7.23 9.65
N VAL A 61 -2.36 -6.25 8.87
CA VAL A 61 -1.69 -4.96 8.66
C VAL A 61 -2.58 -3.79 9.07
N SER A 62 -2.00 -2.60 9.24
CA SER A 62 -2.80 -1.41 9.52
C SER A 62 -3.64 -1.01 8.29
N PRO A 63 -4.88 -0.52 8.48
CA PRO A 63 -5.69 0.03 7.38
C PRO A 63 -4.97 1.15 6.60
N ALA A 64 -4.17 1.96 7.28
CA ALA A 64 -3.38 3.03 6.66
C ALA A 64 -2.31 2.48 5.70
N THR A 65 -1.75 1.30 5.99
CA THR A 65 -0.82 0.61 5.09
C THR A 65 -1.51 0.23 3.80
N VAL A 66 -2.69 -0.39 3.89
CA VAL A 66 -3.49 -0.80 2.73
C VAL A 66 -3.89 0.40 1.88
N GLN A 67 -4.37 1.49 2.50
CA GLN A 67 -4.70 2.72 1.78
C GLN A 67 -3.51 3.33 1.04
N ARG A 68 -2.35 3.43 1.69
CA ARG A 68 -1.13 3.97 1.06
C ARG A 68 -0.69 3.11 -0.10
N LEU A 69 -0.77 1.79 0.07
CA LEU A 69 -0.42 0.83 -0.96
C LEU A 69 -1.36 0.96 -2.17
N TRP A 70 -2.67 0.96 -1.95
CA TRP A 70 -3.64 1.13 -3.02
C TRP A 70 -3.48 2.48 -3.73
N LYS A 71 -3.25 3.57 -3.00
CA LYS A 71 -3.00 4.89 -3.58
C LYS A 71 -1.71 4.91 -4.41
N ALA A 72 -0.63 4.29 -3.93
CA ALA A 72 0.64 4.23 -4.64
C ALA A 72 0.56 3.39 -5.93
N HIS A 73 -0.25 2.35 -5.94
CA HIS A 73 -0.44 1.46 -7.10
C HIS A 73 -1.69 1.79 -7.94
N GLY A 74 -2.37 2.90 -7.65
CA GLY A 74 -3.59 3.31 -8.37
C GLY A 74 -4.76 2.33 -8.25
N LEU A 75 -4.75 1.42 -7.27
CA LEU A 75 -5.83 0.45 -7.06
C LEU A 75 -7.05 1.15 -6.47
N LYS A 76 -8.18 1.01 -7.15
CA LYS A 76 -9.48 1.49 -6.69
C LYS A 76 -10.44 0.31 -6.66
N PRO A 77 -10.46 -0.49 -5.58
CA PRO A 77 -11.25 -1.72 -5.52
C PRO A 77 -12.77 -1.49 -5.65
N HIS A 78 -13.26 -0.26 -5.47
CA HIS A 78 -14.67 0.11 -5.70
C HIS A 78 -14.96 0.57 -7.14
N LEU A 79 -13.95 0.70 -8.00
CA LEU A 79 -14.08 1.05 -9.42
C LEU A 79 -13.65 -0.10 -10.35
N VAL A 80 -13.15 -1.21 -9.80
CA VAL A 80 -13.00 -2.45 -10.56
C VAL A 80 -14.41 -3.01 -10.64
N GLU A 81 -14.99 -3.07 -11.85
CA GLU A 81 -16.31 -3.67 -12.04
C GLU A 81 -16.31 -5.07 -11.40
N ALA A 82 -17.20 -5.26 -10.43
CA ALA A 82 -17.39 -6.56 -9.81
C ALA A 82 -17.74 -7.55 -10.92
N PHE A 83 -17.01 -8.66 -11.00
CA PHE A 83 -17.52 -9.83 -11.68
C PHE A 83 -18.77 -10.26 -10.91
N GLU A 84 -19.94 -10.08 -11.52
CA GLU A 84 -21.23 -10.50 -10.99
C GLU A 84 -21.16 -12.02 -10.71
N PRO A 85 -21.18 -12.47 -9.44
CA PRO A 85 -21.25 -13.89 -9.17
C PRO A 85 -22.67 -14.35 -9.50
N ASP A 86 -22.80 -15.11 -10.58
CA ASP A 86 -24.07 -15.69 -11.02
C ASP A 86 -24.71 -16.45 -9.84
N PRO A 87 -25.88 -16.02 -9.31
CA PRO A 87 -26.54 -16.72 -8.23
C PRO A 87 -27.31 -17.90 -8.84
N THR A 88 -26.62 -18.94 -9.28
CA THR A 88 -27.30 -20.19 -9.67
C THR A 88 -27.57 -20.99 -8.39
N PRO A 89 -28.83 -21.13 -7.94
CA PRO A 89 -29.13 -22.02 -6.83
C PRO A 89 -28.95 -23.46 -7.32
N VAL A 90 -28.10 -24.21 -6.62
CA VAL A 90 -28.00 -25.66 -6.78
C VAL A 90 -29.33 -26.28 -6.31
N PRO A 91 -30.08 -27.01 -7.16
CA PRO A 91 -31.27 -27.70 -6.69
C PRO A 91 -30.86 -28.89 -5.83
N LEU A 92 -31.63 -29.14 -4.77
CA LEU A 92 -31.51 -30.29 -3.87
C LEU A 92 -31.68 -31.62 -4.61
#